data_AF-A0A2V4E3M8-F1
#
_entry.id   AF-A0A2V4E3M8-F1
#
_cell.length_a   1.000
_cell.length_b   1.000
_cell.length_c   1.000
_cell.angle_alpha   90.00
_cell.angle_beta   90.00
_cell.angle_gamma   90.00
#
_symmetry.space_group_name_H-M   'P 1'
#
loop_
_entity.id
_entity.type
_entity.pdbx_description
1 polymer ?
#
loop_
_entity_poly.entity_id
_entity_poly.type
_entity_poly.pdbx_seq_one_letter_code
_entity_poly.pdbx_strand_id
1 'polypeptide(L)'
;MLGKGFLSQNGYAQIPLSIEGTIKFLIVQWGSSVAYGPRYFTYPISFPNNYLCSFATSNDVGGSFVSVDTAKIANLKTQIHLSPYSVSGVVISERVVAINWLSIGY
;
A
#
# COMPACT_ATOMS: atom_id res chain seq x y z
N MET A 1 -21.55 -14.91 13.49
CA MET A 1 -21.68 -13.46 13.25
C MET A 1 -20.77 -13.08 12.10
N LEU A 2 -21.33 -12.77 10.93
CA LEU A 2 -20.61 -12.06 9.87
C LEU A 2 -20.62 -10.58 10.26
N GLY A 3 -19.44 -10.03 10.60
CA GLY A 3 -19.29 -8.69 11.13
C GLY A 3 -19.79 -7.63 10.15
N LYS A 4 -20.79 -6.85 10.56
CA LYS A 4 -21.16 -5.59 9.92
C LYS A 4 -20.15 -4.52 10.34
N GLY A 5 -19.00 -4.51 9.69
CA GLY A 5 -17.99 -3.47 9.81
C GLY A 5 -17.13 -3.50 8.56
N PHE A 6 -17.30 -2.50 7.69
CA PHE A 6 -16.36 -2.17 6.62
C PHE A 6 -14.94 -2.23 7.21
N LEU A 7 -13.98 -2.88 6.54
CA LEU A 7 -12.58 -2.98 6.97
C LEU A 7 -12.07 -1.60 7.45
N SER A 8 -12.10 -1.34 8.77
CA SER A 8 -11.71 -0.06 9.32
C SER A 8 -10.21 -0.03 9.54
N GLN A 9 -9.56 1.03 9.07
CA GLN A 9 -8.13 1.32 9.24
C GLN A 9 -7.17 0.31 8.60
N ASN A 10 -5.91 0.76 8.45
CA ASN A 10 -4.81 -0.02 7.89
C ASN A 10 -4.82 -1.44 8.48
N GLY A 11 -4.80 -2.44 7.60
CA GLY A 11 -5.05 -3.81 7.99
C GLY A 11 -4.29 -4.81 7.15
N TYR A 12 -4.38 -6.07 7.53
CA TYR A 12 -3.79 -7.17 6.80
C TYR A 12 -4.65 -8.42 6.89
N ALA A 13 -4.47 -9.30 5.91
CA ALA A 13 -5.00 -10.64 5.88
C ALA A 13 -3.86 -11.61 5.52
N GLN A 14 -3.86 -12.77 6.17
CA GLN A 14 -2.98 -13.88 5.84
C GLN A 14 -3.82 -14.97 5.19
N ILE A 15 -3.47 -15.32 3.95
CA ILE A 15 -4.16 -16.31 3.14
C ILE A 15 -3.26 -17.54 3.07
N PRO A 16 -3.63 -18.66 3.69
CA PRO A 16 -2.85 -19.89 3.57
C PRO A 16 -2.93 -20.41 2.13
N LEU A 17 -1.77 -20.67 1.54
CA LEU A 17 -1.62 -21.28 0.23
C LEU A 17 -0.96 -22.65 0.42
N SER A 18 -1.58 -23.69 -0.11
CA SER A 18 -0.93 -25.01 -0.24
C SER A 18 -0.21 -25.05 -1.58
N ILE A 19 1.13 -25.05 -1.55
CA ILE A 19 1.96 -25.22 -2.74
C ILE A 19 2.82 -26.45 -2.49
N GLU A 20 2.65 -27.48 -3.32
CA GLU A 20 3.41 -28.74 -3.22
C GLU A 20 3.35 -29.39 -1.82
N GLY A 21 2.20 -29.27 -1.14
CA GLY A 21 1.99 -29.85 0.20
C GLY A 21 2.57 -29.03 1.36
N THR A 22 3.25 -27.91 1.08
CA THR A 22 3.71 -26.97 2.11
C THR A 22 2.71 -25.81 2.25
N ILE A 23 2.33 -25.49 3.49
CA ILE A 23 1.53 -24.29 3.78
C ILE A 23 2.45 -23.07 3.79
N LYS A 24 2.22 -22.16 2.86
CA LYS A 24 2.79 -20.79 2.85
C LYS A 24 1.69 -19.79 3.17
N PHE A 25 2.05 -18.60 3.65
CA PHE A 25 1.07 -17.54 3.91
C PHE A 25 1.32 -16.38 2.95
N LEU A 26 0.36 -16.14 2.06
CA LEU A 26 0.32 -14.88 1.33
C LEU A 26 -0.21 -13.80 2.27
N ILE A 27 0.49 -12.70 2.37
CA ILE A 27 0.11 -11.55 3.18
C ILE A 27 -0.39 -10.47 2.24
N VAL A 28 -1.64 -10.06 2.42
CA VAL A 28 -2.22 -8.90 1.76
C VAL A 28 -2.40 -7.82 2.81
N GLN A 29 -1.82 -6.64 2.60
CA GLN A 29 -1.93 -5.49 3.51
C GLN A 29 -2.57 -4.33 2.76
N TRP A 30 -3.43 -3.57 3.43
CA TRP A 30 -4.08 -2.39 2.86
C TRP A 30 -4.04 -1.24 3.85
N GLY A 31 -4.23 -0.04 3.33
CA GLY A 31 -4.41 1.12 4.16
C GLY A 31 -4.81 2.35 3.39
N SER A 32 -5.07 3.39 4.15
CA SER A 32 -5.39 4.71 3.63
C SER A 32 -4.67 5.78 4.43
N SER A 33 -4.33 6.88 3.77
CA SER A 33 -3.73 8.01 4.44
C SER A 33 -3.95 9.30 3.66
N VAL A 34 -3.63 10.42 4.29
CA VAL A 34 -3.54 11.72 3.65
C VAL A 34 -2.07 12.11 3.56
N ALA A 35 -1.61 12.41 2.35
CA ALA A 35 -0.22 12.76 2.11
C ALA A 35 -0.10 14.15 1.47
N TYR A 36 0.97 14.84 1.85
CA TYR A 36 1.46 16.03 1.17
C TYR A 36 2.81 15.67 0.56
N GLY A 37 2.86 15.53 -0.77
CA GLY A 37 4.03 15.02 -1.49
C GLY A 37 4.39 13.55 -1.17
N PRO A 38 5.60 13.11 -1.58
CA PRO A 38 6.10 11.76 -1.34
C PRO A 38 6.20 11.41 0.15
N ARG A 39 5.68 10.24 0.53
CA ARG A 39 5.60 9.79 1.94
C ARG A 39 5.84 8.29 2.05
N TYR A 40 6.47 7.90 3.16
CA TYR A 40 6.60 6.50 3.57
C TYR A 40 5.47 6.14 4.53
N PHE A 41 4.91 4.96 4.35
CA PHE A 41 3.91 4.37 5.25
C PHE A 41 4.41 3.02 5.74
N THR A 42 4.37 2.82 7.06
CA THR A 42 4.71 1.54 7.68
C THR A 42 3.54 0.58 7.54
N TYR A 43 3.83 -0.65 7.10
CA TYR A 43 2.83 -1.70 7.03
C TYR A 43 2.37 -2.13 8.44
N PRO A 44 1.12 -2.61 8.60
CA PRO A 44 0.64 -3.21 9.84
C PRO A 44 1.55 -4.32 10.38
N ILE A 45 2.09 -5.16 9.50
CA ILE A 45 3.11 -6.15 9.81
C ILE A 45 4.23 -6.12 8.78
N SER A 46 5.42 -6.60 9.15
CA SER A 46 6.50 -6.78 8.19
C SER A 46 6.24 -8.01 7.31
N PHE A 47 6.55 -7.94 6.02
CA PHE A 47 6.63 -9.11 5.15
C PHE A 47 7.85 -9.96 5.55
N PRO A 48 7.68 -11.18 6.11
CA PRO A 48 8.79 -11.94 6.66
C PRO A 48 9.85 -12.29 5.61
N ASN A 49 9.41 -12.77 4.45
CA ASN A 49 10.29 -13.31 3.42
C ASN A 49 10.50 -12.31 2.29
N ASN A 50 9.43 -11.90 1.61
CA ASN A 50 9.52 -11.07 0.42
C ASN A 50 8.31 -10.15 0.25
N TYR A 51 8.62 -8.96 -0.26
CA TYR A 51 7.66 -8.07 -0.90
C TYR A 51 7.48 -8.50 -2.36
N LEU A 52 6.24 -8.51 -2.86
CA LEU A 52 5.95 -8.85 -4.26
C LEU A 52 5.56 -7.61 -5.07
N CYS A 53 4.50 -6.91 -4.65
CA CYS A 53 3.99 -5.75 -5.36
C CYS A 53 3.08 -4.88 -4.49
N SER A 54 2.81 -3.67 -4.96
CA SER A 54 1.83 -2.75 -4.39
C SER A 54 1.12 -1.97 -5.47
N PHE A 55 -0.07 -1.52 -5.10
CA PHE A 55 -0.93 -0.66 -5.88
C PHE A 55 -1.38 0.49 -4.99
N ALA A 56 -1.52 1.67 -5.58
CA ALA A 56 -2.05 2.83 -4.87
C ALA A 56 -2.96 3.64 -5.79
N THR A 57 -3.99 4.23 -5.19
CA THR A 57 -4.94 5.10 -5.86
C THR A 57 -5.13 6.37 -5.06
N SER A 58 -5.51 7.46 -5.73
CA SER A 58 -6.01 8.64 -5.05
C SER A 58 -7.53 8.70 -5.17
N ASN A 59 -8.18 9.29 -4.17
CA ASN A 59 -9.60 9.66 -4.25
C ASN A 59 -9.78 11.10 -4.76
N ASP A 60 -8.72 11.74 -5.25
CA ASP A 60 -8.76 13.13 -5.65
C ASP A 60 -9.36 13.26 -7.06
N VAL A 61 -10.42 14.05 -7.15
CA VAL A 61 -11.21 14.27 -8.38
C VAL A 61 -10.41 15.08 -9.42
N GLY A 62 -9.29 15.69 -9.02
CA GLY A 62 -8.45 16.56 -9.86
C GLY A 62 -7.45 15.87 -10.80
N GLY A 63 -7.47 14.53 -10.94
CA GLY A 63 -6.53 13.81 -11.81
C GLY A 63 -5.16 13.52 -11.16
N SER A 64 -5.11 13.45 -9.83
CA SER A 64 -3.90 13.11 -9.08
C SER A 64 -3.62 11.62 -9.17
N PHE A 65 -2.43 11.25 -9.63
CA PHE A 65 -1.96 9.87 -9.67
C PHE A 65 -1.08 9.56 -8.46
N VAL A 66 -0.97 8.28 -8.09
CA VAL A 66 -0.07 7.82 -7.04
C VAL A 66 0.83 6.75 -7.61
N SER A 67 2.15 7.00 -7.61
CA SER A 67 3.12 5.96 -7.91
C SER A 67 3.61 5.30 -6.62
N VAL A 68 3.75 3.98 -6.68
CA VAL A 68 4.55 3.23 -5.72
C VAL A 68 6.00 3.26 -6.22
N ASP A 69 6.89 3.89 -5.45
CA ASP A 69 8.30 3.97 -5.82
C ASP A 69 9.10 2.96 -4.98
N THR A 70 9.25 1.75 -5.53
CA THR A 70 9.96 0.65 -4.87
C THR A 70 11.47 0.80 -4.89
N ALA A 71 12.02 1.58 -5.82
CA ALA A 71 13.46 1.78 -5.96
C ALA A 71 14.05 2.64 -4.83
N LYS A 72 13.23 3.49 -4.19
CA LYS A 72 13.65 4.36 -3.08
C LYS A 72 13.51 3.72 -1.69
N ILE A 73 13.03 2.49 -1.58
CA ILE A 73 12.75 1.86 -0.28
C ILE A 73 13.86 0.88 0.07
N ALA A 74 14.72 1.27 1.02
CA ALA A 74 15.76 0.38 1.55
C ALA A 74 15.18 -0.86 2.28
N ASN A 75 13.92 -0.82 2.69
CA ASN A 75 13.25 -1.89 3.43
C ASN A 75 11.80 -2.15 2.94
N LEU A 76 11.68 -2.68 1.72
CA LEU A 76 10.38 -3.01 1.08
C LEU A 76 9.50 -3.97 1.89
N LYS A 77 10.07 -4.63 2.90
CA LYS A 77 9.34 -5.53 3.80
C LYS A 77 8.54 -4.80 4.87
N THR A 78 8.91 -3.57 5.22
CA THR A 78 8.32 -2.86 6.36
C THR A 78 7.57 -1.61 5.94
N GLN A 79 7.85 -1.07 4.75
CA GLN A 79 7.29 0.20 4.31
C GLN A 79 6.92 0.22 2.82
N ILE A 80 5.97 1.08 2.51
CA ILE A 80 5.63 1.53 1.15
C ILE A 80 5.96 3.02 1.00
N HIS A 81 6.49 3.41 -0.15
CA HIS A 81 6.72 4.81 -0.52
C HIS A 81 5.74 5.21 -1.61
N LEU A 82 4.87 6.17 -1.28
CA LEU A 82 3.81 6.65 -2.16
C LEU A 82 4.10 8.09 -2.55
N SER A 83 4.13 8.36 -3.84
CA SER A 83 4.38 9.69 -4.40
C SER A 83 3.19 10.15 -5.22
N PRO A 84 2.40 11.12 -4.74
CA PRO A 84 1.39 11.80 -5.54
C PRO A 84 2.04 12.64 -6.65
N TYR A 85 1.51 12.56 -7.87
CA TYR A 85 1.95 13.43 -8.98
C TYR A 85 0.77 13.81 -9.90
N SER A 86 0.87 14.99 -10.52
CA SER A 86 -0.11 15.47 -11.50
C SER A 86 0.24 14.96 -12.89
N VAL A 87 -0.76 14.73 -13.74
CA VAL A 87 -0.62 14.39 -15.17
C VAL A 87 0.23 15.41 -15.93
N SER A 88 0.31 16.64 -15.43
CA SER A 88 1.13 17.72 -16.01
C SER A 88 2.62 17.62 -15.66
N GLY A 89 3.07 16.56 -14.98
CA GLY A 89 4.46 16.42 -14.52
C GLY A 89 4.84 17.38 -13.38
N VAL A 90 3.90 18.24 -12.95
CA VAL A 90 4.04 19.09 -11.78
C VAL A 90 3.83 18.22 -10.56
N VAL A 91 4.84 18.12 -9.69
CA VAL A 91 4.71 17.45 -8.40
C VAL A 91 3.56 18.13 -7.65
N ILE A 92 2.60 17.34 -7.17
CA ILE A 92 1.55 17.81 -6.26
C ILE A 92 2.20 18.03 -4.90
N SER A 93 3.10 19.01 -4.85
CA SER A 93 3.84 19.38 -3.66
C SER A 93 3.09 20.40 -2.82
N GLU A 94 1.84 20.75 -3.18
CA GLU A 94 1.06 21.82 -2.55
C GLU A 94 -0.35 21.39 -2.11
N ARG A 95 -0.79 20.15 -2.37
CA ARG A 95 -2.14 19.69 -2.00
C ARG A 95 -2.10 18.39 -1.20
N VAL A 96 -2.99 18.31 -0.22
CA VAL A 96 -3.23 17.10 0.57
C VAL A 96 -4.08 16.15 -0.27
N VAL A 97 -3.56 14.95 -0.54
CA VAL A 97 -4.22 13.92 -1.34
C VAL A 97 -4.57 12.74 -0.45
N ALA A 98 -5.82 12.29 -0.49
CA ALA A 98 -6.24 11.04 0.13
C ALA A 98 -5.80 9.86 -0.76
N ILE A 99 -4.99 8.98 -0.20
CA ILE A 99 -4.39 7.83 -0.87
C ILE A 99 -4.92 6.56 -0.23
N ASN A 100 -5.28 5.59 -1.07
CA ASN A 100 -5.49 4.21 -0.66
C ASN A 100 -4.40 3.34 -1.27
N TRP A 101 -3.94 2.33 -0.54
CA TRP A 101 -2.90 1.43 -1.00
C TRP A 101 -3.20 -0.01 -0.62
N LEU A 102 -2.63 -0.92 -1.42
CA LEU A 102 -2.67 -2.36 -1.21
C LEU A 102 -1.29 -2.92 -1.54
N SER A 103 -0.77 -3.81 -0.71
CA SER A 103 0.54 -4.45 -0.88
C SER A 103 0.45 -5.95 -0.64
N ILE A 104 1.23 -6.72 -1.38
CA ILE A 104 1.23 -8.18 -1.34
C ILE A 104 2.66 -8.68 -1.12
N GLY A 105 2.81 -9.69 -0.26
CA GLY A 105 4.08 -10.34 0.05
C GLY A 105 3.87 -11.65 0.81
N TYR A 106 4.92 -12.23 1.37
CA TYR A 106 4.90 -13.44 2.21
C TYR A 106 6.15 -13.53 3.09
#